data_AF-F2UA23-F1
#
_entry.id   AF-F2UA23-F1
#
_cell.length_a   1.000
_cell.length_b   1.000
_cell.length_c   1.000
_cell.angle_alpha   90.00
_cell.angle_beta   90.00
_cell.angle_gamma   90.00
#
_symmetry.space_group_name_H-M   'P 1'
#
loop_
_entity.id
_entity.type
_entity.pdbx_description
1 polymer ?
#
loop_
_entity_poly.entity_id
_entity_poly.type
_entity_poly.pdbx_seq_one_letter_code
_entity_poly.pdbx_strand_id
1 'polypeptide(L)'
;MSRATAIRLSGRVGNNDRINGVYVQVEDQVLPDSLRQSADRRPVFYNQGGNLVMFYSAQLQCWVISEDVAGTTAPAIAQSTARHPLDIQAPWRVAHAREFQPDPNIRLEVHAPTAQQRQPQAQPPQPAQPQQHHRQQKTYRLSDVINSLITHEERLIKHLALVLDKFARDTTIMDTMPATYHSVLFGGVTKLYTLHTSIVDRLKETSHASNKEQIRLLQWLKATLESTSPPFVFSLPLVHHTANIVRSSPLSAVACPALPHREAQLGVTVNEELSRIGAALASLSSAVNIGHVPHDEVVH
;
A
#
# COMPACT_ATOMS: atom_id res chain seq x y z
N MET A 1 31.05 4.67 -11.73
CA MET A 1 30.74 3.32 -11.20
C MET A 1 29.22 3.19 -11.12
N SER A 2 28.62 2.26 -11.86
CA SER A 2 27.18 1.99 -11.76
C SER A 2 26.90 1.37 -10.39
N ARG A 3 26.03 1.99 -9.57
CA ARG A 3 25.64 1.43 -8.27
C ARG A 3 24.84 0.14 -8.49
N ALA A 4 24.99 -0.80 -7.56
CA ALA A 4 24.25 -2.05 -7.59
C ALA A 4 22.74 -1.78 -7.60
N THR A 5 22.05 -2.32 -8.59
CA THR A 5 20.59 -2.21 -8.75
C THR A 5 19.82 -3.17 -7.85
N ALA A 6 20.51 -4.11 -7.19
CA ALA A 6 19.91 -5.06 -6.26
C ALA A 6 20.80 -5.26 -5.03
N ILE A 7 20.15 -5.38 -3.87
CA ILE A 7 20.77 -5.66 -2.58
C ILE A 7 20.11 -6.91 -1.99
N ARG A 8 20.88 -7.74 -1.30
CA ARG A 8 20.36 -8.90 -0.57
C ARG A 8 20.37 -8.59 0.92
N LEU A 9 19.23 -8.77 1.57
CA LEU A 9 19.13 -8.79 3.03
C LEU A 9 19.03 -10.25 3.47
N SER A 10 19.88 -10.67 4.40
CA SER A 10 19.97 -12.07 4.84
C SER A 10 20.28 -12.16 6.33
N GLY A 11 20.23 -13.38 6.88
CA GLY A 11 20.69 -13.69 8.24
C GLY A 11 19.61 -13.68 9.31
N ARG A 12 18.41 -13.13 9.05
CA ARG A 12 17.30 -13.25 10.00
C ARG A 12 16.79 -14.69 10.03
N VAL A 13 16.54 -15.21 11.24
CA VAL A 13 15.88 -16.51 11.45
C VAL A 13 14.72 -16.31 12.44
N GLY A 14 13.61 -17.01 12.23
CA GLY A 14 12.43 -16.95 13.12
C GLY A 14 11.48 -15.80 12.80
N ASN A 15 10.98 -15.10 13.83
CA ASN A 15 9.96 -14.06 13.66
C ASN A 15 10.41 -13.00 12.64
N ASN A 16 9.56 -12.71 11.65
CA ASN A 16 9.85 -11.77 10.56
C ASN A 16 11.04 -12.15 9.66
N ASP A 17 11.43 -13.42 9.56
CA ASP A 17 12.43 -13.90 8.58
C ASP A 17 12.07 -13.58 7.11
N ARG A 18 10.79 -13.35 6.82
CA ARG A 18 10.29 -12.83 5.53
C ARG A 18 10.95 -11.53 5.06
N ILE A 19 11.62 -10.76 5.95
CA ILE A 19 12.39 -9.58 5.53
C ILE A 19 13.62 -9.95 4.72
N ASN A 20 14.11 -11.19 4.84
CA ASN A 20 15.19 -11.70 4.00
C ASN A 20 14.76 -11.70 2.53
N GLY A 21 15.73 -11.52 1.64
CA GLY A 21 15.50 -11.62 0.19
C GLY A 21 16.33 -10.62 -0.60
N VAL A 22 16.05 -10.58 -1.90
CA VAL A 22 16.68 -9.63 -2.82
C VAL A 22 15.74 -8.46 -3.00
N TYR A 23 16.24 -7.26 -2.74
CA TYR A 23 15.57 -5.99 -2.92
C TYR A 23 16.14 -5.32 -4.16
N VAL A 24 15.27 -5.01 -5.13
CA VAL A 24 15.64 -4.36 -6.38
C VAL A 24 15.24 -2.90 -6.31
N GLN A 25 16.17 -2.03 -6.66
CA GLN A 25 15.92 -0.61 -6.75
C GLN A 25 14.86 -0.34 -7.82
N VAL A 26 13.84 0.45 -7.47
CA VAL A 26 12.84 0.89 -8.42
C VAL A 26 13.17 2.31 -8.87
N GLU A 27 13.07 2.54 -10.17
CA GLU A 27 13.27 3.85 -10.77
C GLU A 27 12.11 4.80 -10.41
N ASP A 28 12.43 6.07 -10.20
CA ASP A 28 11.49 7.11 -9.73
C ASP A 28 10.20 7.19 -10.59
N GLN A 29 10.27 6.80 -11.86
CA GLN A 29 9.13 6.88 -12.77
C GLN A 29 7.97 5.95 -12.37
N VAL A 30 8.24 4.86 -11.65
CA VAL A 30 7.23 3.84 -11.31
C VAL A 30 6.72 3.99 -9.87
N LEU A 31 7.31 4.90 -9.09
CA LEU A 31 6.93 5.09 -7.70
C LEU A 31 5.64 5.91 -7.56
N PRO A 32 4.75 5.55 -6.60
CA PRO A 32 3.66 6.41 -6.17
C PRO A 32 4.16 7.80 -5.78
N ASP A 33 3.34 8.84 -5.98
CA ASP A 33 3.74 10.22 -5.67
C ASP A 33 4.14 10.43 -4.22
N SER A 34 3.58 9.67 -3.28
CA SER A 34 3.98 9.68 -1.87
C SER A 34 5.43 9.22 -1.63
N LEU A 35 5.96 8.31 -2.45
CA LEU A 35 7.37 7.88 -2.40
C LEU A 35 8.30 8.84 -3.14
N ARG A 36 7.82 9.40 -4.25
CA ARG A 36 8.56 10.42 -5.01
C ARG A 36 8.84 11.66 -4.18
N GLN A 37 7.92 11.99 -3.28
CA GLN A 37 8.05 13.12 -2.36
C GLN A 37 8.92 12.84 -1.14
N SER A 38 9.59 11.67 -1.03
CA SER A 38 10.59 11.50 0.02
C SER A 38 11.63 12.61 -0.10
N ALA A 39 11.70 13.47 0.91
CA ALA A 39 12.32 14.80 0.83
C ALA A 39 13.80 14.79 0.38
N ASP A 40 14.46 13.63 0.47
CA ASP A 40 15.89 13.48 0.24
C ASP A 40 16.26 12.76 -1.07
N ARG A 41 15.29 12.37 -1.92
CA ARG A 41 15.54 11.61 -3.18
C ARG A 41 16.39 10.35 -2.96
N ARG A 42 16.10 9.61 -1.90
CA ARG A 42 16.81 8.35 -1.59
C ARG A 42 16.18 7.20 -2.36
N PRO A 43 16.97 6.20 -2.77
CA PRO A 43 16.46 5.08 -3.55
C PRO A 43 15.47 4.24 -2.72
N VAL A 44 14.44 3.75 -3.41
CA VAL A 44 13.46 2.80 -2.88
C VAL A 44 13.74 1.42 -3.49
N PHE A 45 13.63 0.37 -2.67
CA PHE A 45 13.83 -1.00 -3.13
C PHE A 45 12.65 -1.88 -2.80
N TYR A 46 12.27 -2.75 -3.75
CA TYR A 46 11.20 -3.73 -3.56
C TYR A 46 11.78 -5.14 -3.45
N ASN A 47 11.30 -5.90 -2.48
CA ASN A 47 11.65 -7.30 -2.33
C ASN A 47 11.09 -8.11 -3.52
N GLN A 48 11.91 -8.91 -4.19
CA GLN A 48 11.48 -9.73 -5.33
C GLN A 48 10.56 -10.90 -4.92
N GLY A 49 10.67 -11.35 -3.68
CA GLY A 49 9.95 -12.52 -3.15
C GLY A 49 8.65 -12.17 -2.41
N GLY A 50 8.33 -10.89 -2.21
CA GLY A 50 7.16 -10.50 -1.43
C GLY A 50 6.80 -9.02 -1.54
N ASN A 51 5.77 -8.61 -0.80
CA ASN A 51 5.24 -7.24 -0.83
C ASN A 51 5.96 -6.31 0.16
N LEU A 52 7.28 -6.43 0.29
CA LEU A 52 8.06 -5.57 1.18
C LEU A 52 8.78 -4.49 0.39
N VAL A 53 8.74 -3.28 0.92
CA VAL A 53 9.47 -2.11 0.43
C VAL A 53 10.49 -1.66 1.47
N MET A 54 11.70 -1.38 1.01
CA MET A 54 12.77 -0.75 1.78
C MET A 54 12.94 0.69 1.34
N PHE A 55 12.77 1.63 2.25
CA PHE A 55 12.85 3.06 1.97
C PHE A 55 13.35 3.85 3.19
N TYR A 56 13.70 5.10 2.99
CA TYR A 56 14.07 6.00 4.09
C TYR A 56 12.86 6.83 4.51
N SER A 57 12.49 6.74 5.80
CA SER A 57 11.45 7.59 6.39
C SER A 57 12.07 8.89 6.90
N ALA A 58 11.74 10.01 6.27
CA ALA A 58 12.20 11.33 6.72
C ALA A 58 11.63 11.70 8.09
N GLN A 59 10.40 11.27 8.39
CA GLN A 59 9.74 11.51 9.67
C GLN A 59 10.42 10.77 10.83
N LEU A 60 10.82 9.52 10.61
CA LEU A 60 11.48 8.70 11.63
C LEU A 60 13.02 8.81 11.60
N GLN A 61 13.56 9.50 10.60
CA GLN A 61 14.99 9.62 10.32
C GLN A 61 15.73 8.27 10.34
N CYS A 62 15.13 7.25 9.72
CA CYS A 62 15.67 5.91 9.67
C CYS A 62 15.29 5.18 8.37
N TRP A 63 16.00 4.09 8.09
CA TRP A 63 15.61 3.16 7.04
C TRP A 63 14.56 2.19 7.57
N VAL A 64 13.54 1.93 6.75
CA VAL A 64 12.37 1.14 7.10
C VAL A 64 12.20 0.04 6.06
N ILE A 65 11.91 -1.17 6.52
CA ILE A 65 11.31 -2.24 5.70
C ILE A 65 9.86 -2.36 6.15
N SER A 66 8.92 -2.20 5.23
CA SER A 66 7.47 -2.22 5.49
C SER A 66 6.72 -2.94 4.38
N GLU A 67 5.52 -3.42 4.67
CA GLU A 67 4.57 -3.87 3.65
C GLU A 67 3.99 -2.69 2.85
N ASP A 68 4.07 -1.50 3.42
CA ASP A 68 3.56 -0.29 2.83
C ASP A 68 4.51 0.90 2.99
N VAL A 69 4.28 1.90 2.14
CA VAL A 69 5.04 3.14 2.14
C VAL A 69 4.81 3.98 3.40
N ALA A 70 3.64 3.85 4.01
CA ALA A 70 3.28 4.63 5.20
C ALA A 70 4.13 4.23 6.41
N GLY A 71 4.67 3.01 6.43
CA GLY A 71 5.45 2.49 7.55
C GLY A 71 4.57 2.08 8.75
N THR A 72 3.27 1.88 8.53
CA THR A 72 2.30 1.57 9.59
C THR A 72 2.62 0.24 10.28
N THR A 73 3.14 -0.73 9.51
CA THR A 73 3.55 -2.05 9.99
C THR A 73 4.96 -2.37 9.50
N ALA A 74 5.94 -1.71 10.10
CA ALA A 74 7.35 -1.97 9.79
C ALA A 74 7.88 -3.25 10.50
N PRO A 75 8.14 -4.37 9.80
CA PRO A 75 8.82 -5.51 10.39
C PRO A 75 10.26 -5.21 10.80
N ALA A 76 10.94 -4.23 10.18
CA ALA A 76 12.31 -3.88 10.55
C ALA A 76 12.66 -2.41 10.27
N ILE A 77 13.56 -1.86 11.10
CA ILE A 77 14.11 -0.51 10.96
C ILE A 77 15.61 -0.51 11.21
N ALA A 78 16.33 0.43 10.62
CA ALA A 78 17.73 0.72 10.96
C ALA A 78 17.93 2.22 11.16
N GLN A 79 18.36 2.60 12.36
CA GLN A 79 18.57 4.00 12.73
C GLN A 79 19.83 4.56 12.06
N SER A 80 19.70 5.01 10.82
CA SER A 80 20.80 5.49 10.00
C SER A 80 20.33 6.56 9.03
N THR A 81 21.14 7.61 8.87
CA THR A 81 20.96 8.68 7.88
C THR A 81 21.71 8.43 6.58
N ALA A 82 22.26 7.22 6.39
CA ALA A 82 22.95 6.80 5.17
C ALA A 82 22.11 7.03 3.91
N ARG A 83 22.71 7.54 2.83
CA ARG A 83 21.99 7.80 1.57
C ARG A 83 21.63 6.54 0.79
N HIS A 84 22.25 5.41 1.11
CA HIS A 84 22.01 4.12 0.47
C HIS A 84 21.98 3.00 1.54
N PRO A 85 21.18 1.93 1.39
CA PRO A 85 21.09 0.87 2.39
C PRO A 85 22.40 0.17 2.68
N LEU A 86 23.24 -0.02 1.67
CA LEU A 86 24.57 -0.64 1.83
C LEU A 86 25.53 0.17 2.73
N ASP A 87 25.26 1.46 2.92
CA ASP A 87 26.09 2.34 3.76
C ASP A 87 25.59 2.38 5.22
N ILE A 88 24.53 1.62 5.56
CA ILE A 88 23.98 1.52 6.91
C ILE A 88 24.95 0.74 7.80
N GLN A 89 25.53 1.42 8.78
CA GLN A 89 26.38 0.80 9.82
C GLN A 89 25.59 0.41 11.09
N ALA A 90 24.41 1.02 11.30
CA ALA A 90 23.57 0.73 12.46
C ALA A 90 22.98 -0.69 12.35
N PRO A 91 22.85 -1.43 13.47
CA PRO A 91 22.20 -2.73 13.46
C PRO A 91 20.74 -2.57 13.07
N TRP A 92 20.25 -3.50 12.23
CA TRP A 92 18.82 -3.61 11.95
C TRP A 92 18.10 -4.08 13.21
N ARG A 93 17.00 -3.42 13.54
CA ARG A 93 16.10 -3.79 14.62
C ARG A 93 14.83 -4.38 14.02
N VAL A 94 14.43 -5.55 14.47
CA VAL A 94 13.27 -6.28 13.96
C VAL A 94 12.15 -6.22 14.99
N ALA A 95 10.92 -6.02 14.53
CA ALA A 95 9.74 -6.03 15.38
C ALA A 95 9.58 -7.42 16.02
N HIS A 96 9.53 -7.46 17.34
CA HIS A 96 9.25 -8.65 18.14
C HIS A 96 8.17 -8.29 19.17
N ALA A 97 6.98 -8.87 19.01
CA ALA A 97 5.77 -8.48 19.74
C ALA A 97 5.45 -6.97 19.60
N ARG A 98 5.87 -6.14 20.56
CA ARG A 98 5.59 -4.69 20.60
C ARG A 98 6.86 -3.83 20.55
N GLU A 99 8.03 -4.44 20.45
CA GLU A 99 9.32 -3.74 20.54
C GLU A 99 10.24 -4.08 19.37
N PHE A 100 11.08 -3.13 18.99
CA PHE A 100 12.13 -3.33 17.99
C PHE A 100 13.43 -3.76 18.67
N GLN A 101 13.83 -5.00 18.46
CA GLN A 101 15.05 -5.56 19.05
C GLN A 101 16.16 -5.62 18.00
N PRO A 102 17.41 -5.21 18.31
CA PRO A 102 18.54 -5.36 17.41
C PRO A 102 18.74 -6.83 17.02
N ASP A 103 18.92 -7.09 15.72
CA ASP A 103 19.30 -8.40 15.21
C ASP A 103 20.74 -8.35 14.66
N PRO A 104 21.71 -8.90 15.40
CA PRO A 104 23.11 -8.88 14.99
C PRO A 104 23.42 -9.84 13.85
N ASN A 105 22.47 -10.65 13.38
CA ASN A 105 22.68 -11.60 12.29
C ASN A 105 22.32 -11.01 10.93
N ILE A 106 21.56 -9.91 10.89
CA ILE A 106 21.15 -9.31 9.62
C ILE A 106 22.36 -8.73 8.88
N ARG A 107 22.50 -9.08 7.61
CA ARG A 107 23.56 -8.58 6.71
C ARG A 107 22.93 -8.01 5.46
N LEU A 108 23.55 -6.96 4.94
CA LEU A 108 23.25 -6.37 3.65
C LEU A 108 24.44 -6.60 2.72
N GLU A 109 24.17 -7.20 1.57
CA GLU A 109 25.18 -7.52 0.57
C GLU A 109 24.76 -6.99 -0.80
N VAL A 110 25.75 -6.65 -1.62
CA VAL A 110 25.51 -6.35 -3.04
C VAL A 110 25.05 -7.63 -3.72
N HIS A 111 23.86 -7.61 -4.30
CA HIS A 111 23.39 -8.73 -5.12
C HIS A 111 23.83 -8.49 -6.56
N ALA A 112 24.98 -9.06 -6.95
CA ALA A 112 25.35 -9.12 -8.34
C ALA A 112 24.28 -9.96 -9.08
N PRO A 113 23.68 -9.48 -10.17
CA PRO A 113 22.80 -10.30 -10.98
C PRO A 113 23.61 -11.51 -11.42
N THR A 114 23.24 -12.69 -10.93
CA THR A 114 23.96 -13.93 -11.23
C THR A 114 23.94 -14.09 -12.75
N ALA A 115 25.07 -13.82 -13.42
CA ALA A 115 25.18 -13.93 -14.87
C ALA A 115 25.05 -15.37 -15.39
N GLN A 116 24.68 -16.32 -14.52
CA GLN A 116 24.73 -17.75 -14.73
C GLN A 116 23.42 -18.42 -14.29
N GLN A 117 22.47 -18.44 -15.22
CA GLN A 117 21.90 -19.71 -15.66
C GLN A 117 22.02 -19.89 -17.18
N ARG A 118 23.03 -19.27 -17.81
CA ARG A 118 23.56 -19.78 -19.07
C ARG A 118 24.35 -21.03 -18.73
N GLN A 119 23.68 -22.17 -18.76
CA GLN A 119 24.36 -23.47 -18.75
C GLN A 119 25.42 -23.48 -19.86
N PRO A 120 26.64 -23.98 -19.62
CA PRO A 120 27.49 -24.44 -20.69
C PRO A 120 26.92 -25.77 -21.21
N GLN A 121 25.82 -25.71 -21.98
CA GLN A 121 25.48 -26.82 -22.86
C GLN A 121 26.43 -26.74 -24.05
N ALA A 122 27.52 -27.51 -23.97
CA ALA A 122 28.20 -28.01 -25.15
C ALA A 122 27.23 -28.97 -25.87
N GLN A 123 26.24 -28.40 -26.56
CA GLN A 123 25.40 -29.11 -27.51
C GLN A 123 25.94 -28.78 -28.90
N PRO A 124 26.21 -29.78 -29.75
CA PRO A 124 26.68 -29.55 -31.11
C PRO A 124 25.69 -28.63 -31.87
N PRO A 125 26.18 -27.82 -32.82
CA PRO A 125 25.42 -26.74 -33.43
C PRO A 125 24.14 -27.27 -34.09
N GLN A 126 23.01 -27.10 -33.41
CA GLN A 126 21.70 -27.20 -34.05
C GLN A 126 21.44 -25.89 -34.81
N PRO A 127 20.85 -25.97 -36.02
CA PRO A 127 20.54 -24.80 -36.83
C PRO A 127 19.68 -23.82 -36.03
N ALA A 128 20.08 -22.54 -36.08
CA ALA A 128 19.54 -21.46 -35.28
C ALA A 128 18.00 -21.41 -35.35
N GLN A 129 17.36 -21.89 -34.29
CA GLN A 129 15.96 -21.58 -34.03
C GLN A 129 15.89 -20.21 -33.35
N PRO A 130 14.97 -19.33 -33.77
CA PRO A 130 14.82 -18.00 -33.20
C PRO A 130 14.54 -18.12 -31.70
N GLN A 131 15.46 -17.59 -30.89
CA GLN A 131 15.32 -17.55 -29.43
C GLN A 131 14.16 -16.64 -29.06
N GLN A 132 12.98 -17.23 -28.86
CA GLN A 132 11.87 -16.56 -28.22
C GLN A 132 12.21 -16.40 -26.73
N HIS A 133 12.50 -15.18 -26.30
CA HIS A 133 12.60 -14.82 -24.90
C HIS A 133 11.27 -15.12 -24.20
N HIS A 134 11.19 -16.28 -23.55
CA HIS A 134 10.10 -16.65 -22.65
C HIS A 134 10.18 -15.76 -21.40
N ARG A 135 9.59 -14.57 -21.51
CA ARG A 135 9.29 -13.73 -20.35
C ARG A 135 8.25 -14.49 -19.55
N GLN A 136 8.64 -15.07 -18.41
CA GLN A 136 7.71 -15.75 -17.49
C GLN A 136 6.69 -14.71 -16.99
N GLN A 137 5.56 -14.60 -17.70
CA GLN A 137 4.42 -13.86 -17.20
C GLN A 137 3.82 -14.70 -16.07
N LYS A 138 3.88 -14.18 -14.83
CA LYS A 138 3.12 -14.77 -13.72
C LYS A 138 1.65 -14.70 -14.10
N THR A 139 1.03 -15.85 -14.35
CA THR A 139 -0.40 -15.95 -14.58
C THR A 139 -1.10 -15.86 -13.22
N TYR A 140 -1.62 -14.68 -12.91
CA TYR A 140 -2.46 -14.51 -11.72
C TYR A 140 -3.84 -15.11 -12.02
N ARG A 141 -4.34 -16.00 -11.15
CA ARG A 141 -5.72 -16.48 -11.28
C ARG A 141 -6.67 -15.37 -10.82
N LEU A 142 -7.77 -15.19 -11.53
CA LEU A 142 -8.78 -14.17 -11.23
C LEU A 142 -9.36 -14.34 -9.81
N SER A 143 -9.48 -15.59 -9.34
CA SER A 143 -9.85 -15.92 -7.96
C SER A 143 -8.91 -15.32 -6.92
N ASP A 144 -7.60 -15.33 -7.18
CA ASP A 144 -6.60 -14.84 -6.23
C ASP A 144 -6.68 -13.32 -6.11
N VAL A 145 -6.94 -12.66 -7.24
CA VAL A 145 -7.22 -11.22 -7.29
C VAL A 145 -8.46 -10.87 -6.49
N ILE A 146 -9.58 -11.58 -6.69
CA ILE A 146 -10.84 -11.31 -5.98
C ILE A 146 -10.67 -11.54 -4.47
N ASN A 147 -10.03 -12.63 -4.07
CA ASN A 147 -9.76 -12.92 -2.66
C ASN A 147 -8.86 -11.85 -2.01
N SER A 148 -7.85 -11.38 -2.74
CA SER A 148 -7.03 -10.26 -2.30
C SER A 148 -7.87 -9.00 -2.12
N LEU A 149 -8.77 -8.68 -3.06
CA LEU A 149 -9.65 -7.52 -2.98
C LEU A 149 -10.63 -7.61 -1.79
N ILE A 150 -11.26 -8.78 -1.57
CA ILE A 150 -12.11 -9.04 -0.39
C ILE A 150 -11.34 -8.75 0.90
N THR A 151 -10.11 -9.25 1.00
CA THR A 151 -9.28 -9.07 2.21
C THR A 151 -8.98 -7.58 2.48
N HIS A 152 -8.73 -6.79 1.43
CA HIS A 152 -8.48 -5.36 1.57
C HIS A 152 -9.75 -4.60 1.98
N GLU A 153 -10.87 -4.88 1.32
CA GLU A 153 -12.15 -4.24 1.61
C GLU A 153 -12.65 -4.57 3.04
N GLU A 154 -12.50 -5.81 3.51
CA GLU A 154 -12.81 -6.17 4.90
C GLU A 154 -11.96 -5.40 5.92
N ARG A 155 -10.69 -5.12 5.60
CA ARG A 155 -9.82 -4.30 6.45
C ARG A 155 -10.31 -2.86 6.48
N LEU A 156 -10.70 -2.28 5.34
CA LEU A 156 -11.25 -0.94 5.27
C LEU A 156 -12.57 -0.83 6.06
N ILE A 157 -13.47 -1.80 5.91
CA ILE A 157 -14.73 -1.87 6.67
C ILE A 157 -14.44 -1.88 8.18
N LYS A 158 -13.46 -2.67 8.64
CA LYS A 158 -13.05 -2.67 10.06
C LYS A 158 -12.57 -1.29 10.52
N HIS A 159 -11.79 -0.57 9.70
CA HIS A 159 -11.36 0.79 10.04
C HIS A 159 -12.53 1.77 10.09
N LEU A 160 -13.44 1.71 9.12
CA LEU A 160 -14.65 2.55 9.10
C LEU A 160 -15.57 2.26 10.31
N ALA A 161 -15.72 0.99 10.69
CA ALA A 161 -16.45 0.59 11.89
C ALA A 161 -15.82 1.18 13.17
N LEU A 162 -14.49 1.15 13.30
CA LEU A 162 -13.79 1.75 14.43
C LEU A 162 -13.97 3.27 14.48
N VAL A 163 -13.97 3.94 13.33
CA VAL A 163 -14.28 5.38 13.24
C VAL A 163 -15.68 5.65 13.76
N LEU A 164 -16.68 4.92 13.24
CA LEU A 164 -18.09 5.07 13.63
C LEU A 164 -18.32 4.76 15.12
N ASP A 165 -17.76 3.68 15.65
CA ASP A 165 -17.87 3.32 17.07
C ASP A 165 -17.21 4.36 17.97
N LYS A 166 -16.03 4.86 17.59
CA LYS A 166 -15.34 5.89 18.36
C LYS A 166 -16.16 7.19 18.40
N PHE A 167 -16.68 7.63 17.27
CA PHE A 167 -17.51 8.83 17.25
C PHE A 167 -18.85 8.63 17.98
N ALA A 168 -19.45 7.44 17.92
CA ALA A 168 -20.70 7.15 18.64
C ALA A 168 -20.51 7.15 20.17
N ARG A 169 -19.32 6.75 20.66
CA ARG A 169 -19.01 6.72 22.09
C ARG A 169 -18.56 8.07 22.64
N ASP A 170 -17.95 8.92 21.82
CA ASP A 170 -17.44 10.22 22.27
C ASP A 170 -18.53 11.30 22.19
N THR A 171 -19.44 11.26 23.16
CA THR A 171 -20.54 12.23 23.29
C THR A 171 -20.02 13.66 23.43
N THR A 172 -18.80 13.85 23.92
CA THR A 172 -18.19 15.18 24.09
C THR A 172 -17.88 15.84 22.75
N ILE A 173 -17.35 15.07 21.79
CA ILE A 173 -17.16 15.55 20.41
C ILE A 173 -18.51 15.84 19.78
N MET A 174 -19.52 15.03 20.10
CA MET A 174 -20.84 15.18 19.55
C MET A 174 -21.59 16.41 20.05
N ASP A 175 -21.50 16.71 21.34
CA ASP A 175 -22.18 17.85 21.96
C ASP A 175 -21.54 19.19 21.57
N THR A 176 -20.28 19.17 21.11
CA THR A 176 -19.54 20.37 20.71
C THR A 176 -19.59 20.69 19.22
N MET A 177 -20.03 19.74 18.37
CA MET A 177 -20.17 19.98 16.92
C MET A 177 -21.56 20.52 16.56
N PRO A 178 -21.66 21.51 15.65
CA PRO A 178 -22.95 21.90 15.08
C PRO A 178 -23.61 20.73 14.33
N ALA A 179 -24.93 20.61 14.44
CA ALA A 179 -25.70 19.49 13.87
C ALA A 179 -25.51 19.30 12.36
N THR A 180 -25.20 20.38 11.62
CA THR A 180 -24.87 20.32 10.20
C THR A 180 -23.57 19.56 9.91
N TYR A 181 -22.57 19.65 10.79
CA TYR A 181 -21.34 18.87 10.66
C TYR A 181 -21.56 17.41 11.00
N HIS A 182 -22.43 17.12 11.97
CA HIS A 182 -22.78 15.75 12.32
C HIS A 182 -23.39 15.02 11.11
N SER A 183 -24.41 15.60 10.47
CA SER A 183 -25.08 14.96 9.34
C SER A 183 -24.15 14.75 8.13
N VAL A 184 -23.22 15.68 7.88
CA VAL A 184 -22.27 15.56 6.78
C VAL A 184 -21.20 14.51 7.08
N LEU A 185 -20.58 14.56 8.26
CA LEU A 185 -19.49 13.64 8.63
C LEU A 185 -20.02 12.22 8.87
N PHE A 186 -20.98 12.04 9.78
CA PHE A 186 -21.53 10.71 10.04
C PHE A 186 -22.34 10.17 8.88
N GLY A 187 -23.13 11.02 8.22
CA GLY A 187 -23.89 10.61 7.05
C GLY A 187 -22.97 10.16 5.92
N GLY A 188 -21.84 10.86 5.72
CA GLY A 188 -20.81 10.47 4.76
C GLY A 188 -20.14 9.15 5.11
N VAL A 189 -19.61 9.03 6.33
CA VAL A 189 -18.88 7.83 6.78
C VAL A 189 -19.81 6.61 6.84
N THR A 190 -21.06 6.76 7.28
CA THR A 190 -22.05 5.68 7.31
C THR A 190 -22.39 5.22 5.89
N LYS A 191 -22.62 6.15 4.95
CA LYS A 191 -22.86 5.79 3.53
C LYS A 191 -21.67 5.04 2.94
N LEU A 192 -20.45 5.49 3.26
CA LEU A 192 -19.22 4.84 2.82
C LEU A 192 -19.10 3.42 3.39
N TYR A 193 -19.31 3.26 4.70
CA TYR A 193 -19.32 1.95 5.36
C TYR A 193 -20.33 0.97 4.71
N THR A 194 -21.56 1.42 4.47
CA THR A 194 -22.61 0.62 3.83
C THR A 194 -22.23 0.24 2.40
N LEU A 195 -21.66 1.18 1.62
CA LEU A 195 -21.19 0.92 0.26
C LEU A 195 -20.11 -0.16 0.23
N HIS A 196 -19.06 -0.01 1.05
CA HIS A 196 -17.97 -0.99 1.11
C HIS A 196 -18.44 -2.37 1.58
N THR A 197 -19.36 -2.41 2.56
CA THR A 197 -19.97 -3.67 3.01
C THR A 197 -20.70 -4.37 1.86
N SER A 198 -21.53 -3.63 1.11
CA SER A 198 -22.22 -4.18 -0.06
C SER A 198 -21.26 -4.66 -1.15
N ILE A 199 -20.13 -3.98 -1.36
CA ILE A 199 -19.07 -4.41 -2.28
C ILE A 199 -18.48 -5.76 -1.83
N VAL A 200 -18.13 -5.91 -0.55
CA VAL A 200 -17.57 -7.16 -0.01
C VAL A 200 -18.55 -8.32 -0.14
N ASP A 201 -19.81 -8.12 0.22
CA ASP A 201 -20.82 -9.16 0.12
C ASP A 201 -20.93 -9.67 -1.33
N ARG A 202 -20.97 -8.73 -2.29
CA ARG A 202 -21.04 -9.08 -3.71
C ARG A 202 -19.77 -9.74 -4.24
N LEU A 203 -18.59 -9.34 -3.76
CA LEU A 203 -17.32 -10.00 -4.07
C LEU A 203 -17.29 -11.43 -3.55
N LYS A 204 -17.79 -11.67 -2.33
CA LYS A 204 -17.87 -13.02 -1.75
C LYS A 204 -18.81 -13.92 -2.54
N GLU A 205 -20.00 -13.44 -2.86
CA GLU A 205 -20.99 -14.18 -3.68
C GLU A 205 -20.41 -14.60 -5.04
N THR A 206 -19.62 -13.74 -5.66
CA THR A 206 -19.06 -13.97 -7.00
C THR A 206 -17.68 -14.65 -7.01
N SER A 207 -17.04 -14.80 -5.85
CA SER A 207 -15.72 -15.45 -5.73
C SER A 207 -15.71 -16.90 -6.22
N HIS A 208 -16.84 -17.59 -6.14
CA HIS A 208 -17.04 -18.96 -6.62
C HIS A 208 -17.77 -19.04 -7.96
N ALA A 209 -18.11 -17.90 -8.55
CA ALA A 209 -18.83 -17.81 -9.81
C ALA A 209 -17.92 -18.06 -11.02
N SER A 210 -18.50 -18.15 -12.21
CA SER A 210 -17.74 -18.31 -13.45
C SER A 210 -16.83 -17.11 -13.73
N ASN A 211 -15.74 -17.30 -14.49
CA ASN A 211 -14.84 -16.20 -14.89
C ASN A 211 -15.60 -15.04 -15.57
N LYS A 212 -16.66 -15.35 -16.33
CA LYS A 212 -17.52 -14.36 -16.99
C LYS A 212 -18.25 -13.48 -15.98
N GLU A 213 -18.77 -14.05 -14.89
CA GLU A 213 -19.44 -13.32 -13.82
C GLU A 213 -18.46 -12.51 -12.99
N GLN A 214 -17.28 -13.07 -12.71
CA GLN A 214 -16.18 -12.37 -12.05
C GLN A 214 -15.73 -11.13 -12.83
N ILE A 215 -15.59 -11.22 -14.16
CA ILE A 215 -15.27 -10.07 -15.01
C ILE A 215 -16.38 -9.00 -14.98
N ARG A 216 -17.65 -9.43 -15.08
CA ARG A 216 -18.80 -8.50 -14.99
C ARG A 216 -18.85 -7.76 -13.65
N LEU A 217 -18.53 -8.45 -12.57
CA LEU A 217 -18.42 -7.84 -11.26
C LEU A 217 -17.33 -6.77 -11.23
N LEU A 218 -16.12 -7.08 -11.74
CA LEU A 218 -15.02 -6.10 -11.75
C LEU A 218 -15.37 -4.86 -12.59
N GLN A 219 -16.10 -5.04 -13.69
CA GLN A 219 -16.63 -3.93 -14.49
C GLN A 219 -17.69 -3.11 -13.73
N TRP A 220 -18.61 -3.78 -13.03
CA TRP A 220 -19.59 -3.10 -12.17
C TRP A 220 -18.90 -2.31 -11.06
N LEU A 221 -17.93 -2.91 -10.37
CA LEU A 221 -17.17 -2.27 -9.30
C LEU A 221 -16.47 -1.02 -9.80
N LYS A 222 -15.81 -1.10 -10.96
CA LYS A 222 -15.19 0.05 -11.62
C LYS A 222 -16.21 1.16 -11.87
N ALA A 223 -17.35 0.84 -12.47
CA ALA A 223 -18.40 1.83 -12.74
C ALA A 223 -19.01 2.44 -11.46
N THR A 224 -19.22 1.64 -10.42
CA THR A 224 -19.67 2.12 -9.10
C THR A 224 -18.67 3.09 -8.48
N LEU A 225 -17.37 2.82 -8.59
CA LEU A 225 -16.33 3.69 -8.05
C LEU A 225 -16.12 4.96 -8.87
N GLU A 226 -16.27 4.89 -10.20
CA GLU A 226 -16.23 6.05 -11.08
C GLU A 226 -17.44 6.97 -10.85
N SER A 227 -18.64 6.39 -10.68
CA SER A 227 -19.87 7.14 -10.41
C SER A 227 -19.97 7.72 -9.00
N THR A 228 -19.14 7.24 -8.06
CA THR A 228 -19.05 7.80 -6.70
C THR A 228 -18.05 8.97 -6.60
N SER A 229 -17.47 9.44 -7.73
CA SER A 229 -16.65 10.66 -7.81
C SER A 229 -17.41 11.82 -8.50
N PRO A 230 -17.38 13.11 -8.06
CA PRO A 230 -16.51 13.78 -7.05
C PRO A 230 -17.25 14.66 -6.00
N PRO A 231 -16.57 15.37 -5.05
CA PRO A 231 -15.41 15.00 -4.27
C PRO A 231 -15.86 14.56 -2.84
N PHE A 232 -15.54 13.34 -2.41
CA PHE A 232 -15.16 13.14 -1.01
C PHE A 232 -13.70 13.59 -0.82
N VAL A 233 -13.34 14.74 -1.42
CA VAL A 233 -12.30 15.55 -0.80
C VAL A 233 -12.98 15.95 0.49
N PHE A 234 -12.59 15.32 1.59
CA PHE A 234 -12.51 16.05 2.85
C PHE A 234 -11.71 17.30 2.48
N SER A 235 -12.42 18.34 2.07
CA SER A 235 -11.82 19.62 1.83
C SER A 235 -11.16 19.89 3.16
N LEU A 236 -9.84 19.86 3.12
CA LEU A 236 -8.94 20.17 4.21
C LEU A 236 -8.94 21.67 4.57
N PRO A 237 -9.90 22.58 4.20
CA PRO A 237 -10.00 23.83 4.92
C PRO A 237 -10.18 23.60 6.42
N LEU A 238 -10.80 22.51 6.89
CA LEU A 238 -11.15 22.42 8.32
C LEU A 238 -9.95 22.18 9.25
N VAL A 239 -8.91 21.46 8.81
CA VAL A 239 -7.66 21.29 9.59
C VAL A 239 -6.78 22.54 9.51
N HIS A 240 -6.81 23.26 8.37
CA HIS A 240 -6.09 24.52 8.24
C HIS A 240 -6.79 25.72 8.89
N HIS A 241 -8.13 25.74 8.98
CA HIS A 241 -8.89 26.85 9.55
C HIS A 241 -8.84 26.85 11.07
N THR A 242 -8.88 25.67 11.71
CA THR A 242 -8.63 25.56 13.16
C THR A 242 -7.17 25.84 13.52
N ALA A 243 -6.21 25.52 12.65
CA ALA A 243 -4.79 25.86 12.86
C ALA A 243 -4.46 27.36 12.64
N ASN A 244 -5.19 28.06 11.75
CA ASN A 244 -4.98 29.48 11.47
C ASN A 244 -5.76 30.43 12.41
N ILE A 245 -6.93 30.03 12.93
CA ILE A 245 -7.65 30.82 13.95
C ILE A 245 -6.82 30.92 15.26
N VAL A 246 -5.97 29.93 15.54
CA VAL A 246 -5.04 29.94 16.69
C VAL A 246 -3.82 30.85 16.45
N ARG A 247 -3.53 31.26 15.21
CA ARG A 247 -2.33 32.06 14.87
C ARG A 247 -2.60 33.53 14.54
N SER A 248 -3.85 33.93 14.29
CA SER A 248 -4.16 35.31 13.90
C SER A 248 -5.45 35.84 14.53
N SER A 249 -5.44 36.06 15.84
CA SER A 249 -6.28 37.10 16.48
C SER A 249 -5.84 37.33 17.92
N PRO A 250 -5.42 38.56 18.29
CA PRO A 250 -5.46 39.00 19.67
C PRO A 250 -6.89 39.46 19.97
N LEU A 251 -7.48 38.89 21.01
CA LEU A 251 -8.75 39.25 21.68
C LEU A 251 -9.93 38.30 21.44
N SER A 252 -10.50 37.91 22.58
CA SER A 252 -11.71 37.13 22.85
C SER A 252 -11.61 35.60 22.79
N ALA A 253 -11.60 35.04 23.99
CA ALA A 253 -11.58 33.64 24.33
C ALA A 253 -12.89 32.92 23.96
N VAL A 254 -12.80 31.94 23.06
CA VAL A 254 -13.51 30.66 23.17
C VAL A 254 -12.49 29.60 22.77
N ALA A 255 -12.04 28.80 23.73
CA ALA A 255 -11.07 27.74 23.50
C ALA A 255 -11.75 26.57 22.77
N CYS A 256 -11.43 26.36 21.49
CA CYS A 256 -11.65 25.06 20.86
C CYS A 256 -10.58 24.08 21.36
N PRO A 257 -10.95 22.90 21.89
CA PRO A 257 -9.96 21.89 22.26
C PRO A 257 -9.26 21.37 21.01
N ALA A 258 -7.92 21.31 21.05
CA ALA A 258 -7.12 20.71 20.00
C ALA A 258 -7.50 19.23 19.82
N LEU A 259 -7.77 18.78 18.59
CA LEU A 259 -7.96 17.36 18.30
C LEU A 259 -6.71 16.58 18.75
N PRO A 260 -6.84 15.52 19.56
CA PRO A 260 -5.70 14.71 19.98
C PRO A 260 -5.01 14.06 18.78
N HIS A 261 -3.67 14.00 18.82
CA HIS A 261 -2.77 13.50 17.76
C HIS A 261 -3.18 12.15 17.14
N ARG A 262 -3.89 11.32 17.90
CA ARG A 262 -4.40 9.99 17.51
C ARG A 262 -5.55 10.02 16.51
N GLU A 263 -6.30 11.13 16.42
CA GLU A 263 -7.43 11.30 15.50
C GLU A 263 -6.99 11.72 14.10
N ALA A 264 -5.95 12.55 14.03
CA ALA A 264 -5.28 12.87 12.78
C ALA A 264 -4.69 11.61 12.11
N GLN A 265 -4.19 10.66 12.90
CA GLN A 265 -3.66 9.40 12.37
C GLN A 265 -4.74 8.51 11.73
N LEU A 266 -5.95 8.43 12.30
CA LEU A 266 -7.03 7.61 11.72
C LEU A 266 -7.52 8.15 10.37
N GLY A 267 -7.65 9.47 10.23
CA GLY A 267 -8.04 10.10 8.97
C GLY A 267 -7.01 9.86 7.86
N VAL A 268 -5.73 9.86 8.20
CA VAL A 268 -4.63 9.52 7.27
C VAL A 268 -4.72 8.05 6.84
N THR A 269 -4.94 7.12 7.78
CA THR A 269 -5.06 5.68 7.46
C THR A 269 -6.22 5.38 6.51
N VAL A 270 -7.38 6.02 6.69
CA VAL A 270 -8.54 5.81 5.79
C VAL A 270 -8.27 6.33 4.38
N ASN A 271 -7.67 7.52 4.25
CA ASN A 271 -7.38 8.10 2.94
C ASN A 271 -6.31 7.31 2.17
N GLU A 272 -5.33 6.76 2.88
CA GLU A 272 -4.31 5.89 2.29
C GLU A 272 -4.88 4.56 1.79
N GLU A 273 -5.78 3.91 2.56
CA GLU A 273 -6.42 2.66 2.14
C GLU A 273 -7.35 2.88 0.93
N LEU A 274 -8.11 3.98 0.90
CA LEU A 274 -8.91 4.36 -0.28
C LEU A 274 -8.02 4.57 -1.52
N SER A 275 -6.84 5.17 -1.34
CA SER A 275 -5.86 5.35 -2.42
C SER A 275 -5.28 4.01 -2.92
N ARG A 276 -5.06 3.03 -2.02
CA ARG A 276 -4.60 1.68 -2.37
C ARG A 276 -5.64 0.92 -3.18
N ILE A 277 -6.90 1.01 -2.80
CA ILE A 277 -8.01 0.39 -3.53
C ILE A 277 -8.10 1.00 -4.94
N GLY A 278 -8.03 2.33 -5.06
CA GLY A 278 -7.98 3.02 -6.35
C GLY A 278 -6.81 2.55 -7.23
N ALA A 279 -5.60 2.41 -6.68
CA ALA A 279 -4.43 1.94 -7.41
C ALA A 279 -4.53 0.46 -7.82
N ALA A 280 -5.02 -0.41 -6.93
CA ALA A 280 -5.24 -1.83 -7.23
C ALA A 280 -6.26 -2.00 -8.37
N LEU A 281 -7.34 -1.22 -8.36
CA LEU A 281 -8.36 -1.25 -9.40
C LEU A 281 -7.87 -0.67 -10.72
N ALA A 282 -7.03 0.36 -10.70
CA ALA A 282 -6.37 0.86 -11.92
C ALA A 282 -5.45 -0.21 -12.54
N SER A 283 -4.68 -0.92 -11.71
CA SER A 283 -3.85 -2.05 -12.15
C SER A 283 -4.69 -3.19 -12.73
N LEU A 284 -5.85 -3.49 -12.12
CA LEU A 284 -6.78 -4.49 -12.63
C LEU A 284 -7.46 -4.05 -13.92
N SER A 285 -7.85 -2.78 -14.05
CA SER A 285 -8.37 -2.25 -15.30
C SER A 285 -7.34 -2.33 -16.43
N SER A 286 -6.04 -2.15 -16.13
CA SER A 286 -4.97 -2.32 -17.09
C SER A 286 -4.78 -3.80 -17.48
N ALA A 287 -4.84 -4.71 -16.51
CA ALA A 287 -4.75 -6.16 -16.74
C ALA A 287 -5.94 -6.70 -17.54
N VAL A 288 -7.16 -6.19 -17.30
CA VAL A 288 -8.37 -6.57 -18.03
C VAL A 288 -8.37 -6.00 -19.45
N ASN A 289 -7.77 -4.83 -19.69
CA ASN A 289 -7.60 -4.26 -21.04
C ASN A 289 -6.61 -5.02 -21.93
N ILE A 290 -5.84 -5.98 -21.39
CA ILE A 290 -4.92 -6.82 -22.17
C ILE A 290 -5.66 -8.01 -22.84
N GLY A 291 -6.95 -8.21 -22.54
CA GLY A 291 -7.77 -9.23 -23.19
C GLY A 291 -8.73 -8.66 -24.22
N HIS A 292 -8.27 -8.44 -25.46
CA HIS A 292 -9.15 -8.71 -26.60
C HIS A 292 -9.31 -10.24 -26.63
N VAL A 293 -10.21 -10.76 -25.80
CA VAL A 293 -10.57 -12.17 -25.82
C VAL A 293 -11.30 -12.38 -27.15
N PRO A 294 -10.71 -13.10 -28.12
CA PRO A 294 -11.40 -13.36 -29.38
C PRO A 294 -12.71 -14.06 -29.06
N HIS A 295 -13.78 -13.57 -29.67
CA HIS A 295 -15.16 -13.95 -29.34
C HIS A 295 -15.53 -15.39 -29.79
N ASP A 296 -14.58 -16.14 -30.37
CA ASP A 296 -14.83 -17.34 -31.18
C ASP A 296 -14.46 -18.69 -30.53
N GLU A 297 -14.03 -18.75 -29.27
CA GLU A 297 -13.74 -20.04 -28.58
C GLU A 297 -14.67 -20.32 -27.38
N VAL A 298 -15.97 -20.06 -27.54
CA VAL A 298 -16.99 -20.62 -26.63
C VAL A 298 -18.13 -21.25 -27.44
N VAL A 299 -17.79 -22.23 -28.27
CA VAL A 299 -18.71 -23.29 -28.67
C VAL A 299 -17.92 -24.60 -28.68
N HIS A 300 -18.00 -25.33 -27.57
CA HIS A 300 -18.19 -26.79 -27.49
C HIS A 300 -18.34 -27.22 -26.04
#